data_AF-A0A962XPR2-F1
#
_entry.id   AF-A0A962XPR2-F1
#
_cell.length_a   1.000
_cell.length_b   1.000
_cell.length_c   1.000
_cell.angle_alpha   90.00
_cell.angle_beta   90.00
_cell.angle_gamma   90.00
#
_symmetry.space_group_name_H-M   'P 1'
#
loop_
_entity.id
_entity.type
_entity.pdbx_description
1 polymer ?
#
loop_
_entity_poly.entity_id
_entity_poly.type
_entity_poly.pdbx_seq_one_letter_code
_entity_poly.pdbx_strand_id
1 'polypeptide(L)'
;MSVFFHEIGHSLTAWFYGYPSIPTFDFKHGGGLAPFWGDGSFLIVLCVAALLGYGIYLLQGWLVMQIVLGVLIVLELTTFWNEDIRMGMIDFMGPGAVPLVAGFLLWRAVFDLAPRGSFERVLNAAFGFGMIFRVFIDSYGLLYNQVHRLLYYQQKGSHGFGDFDKIASRFYWLDFETVVLFWAGLAAVCLVFPLLMGLILNRSRNELDSF
;
A
#
# COMPACT_ATOMS: atom_id res chain seq x y z
N MET A 1 -2.36 10.40 -10.15
CA MET A 1 -3.18 9.37 -9.44
C MET A 1 -2.36 8.61 -8.41
N SER A 2 -1.12 8.21 -8.70
CA SER A 2 -0.22 7.57 -7.71
C SER A 2 0.00 8.41 -6.45
N VAL A 3 0.27 9.72 -6.61
CA VAL A 3 0.46 10.66 -5.49
C VAL A 3 -0.72 10.67 -4.51
N PHE A 4 -1.95 10.53 -5.03
CA PHE A 4 -3.15 10.51 -4.18
C PHE A 4 -3.15 9.31 -3.22
N PHE A 5 -2.95 8.11 -3.75
CA PHE A 5 -2.88 6.89 -2.94
C PHE A 5 -1.60 6.83 -2.10
N HIS A 6 -0.53 7.50 -2.55
CA HIS A 6 0.71 7.61 -1.81
C HIS A 6 0.51 8.38 -0.49
N GLU A 7 -0.05 9.59 -0.52
CA GLU A 7 -0.27 10.33 0.73
C GLU A 7 -1.34 9.67 1.61
N ILE A 8 -2.36 9.04 1.01
CA ILE A 8 -3.34 8.25 1.77
C ILE A 8 -2.67 7.09 2.49
N GLY A 9 -1.70 6.42 1.85
CA GLY A 9 -0.92 5.36 2.46
C GLY A 9 -0.19 5.84 3.71
N HIS A 10 0.53 6.97 3.60
CA HIS A 10 1.15 7.60 4.76
C HIS A 10 0.13 7.93 5.85
N SER A 11 -0.96 8.61 5.52
CA SER A 11 -1.93 9.05 6.53
C SER A 11 -2.65 7.89 7.20
N LEU A 12 -3.09 6.87 6.46
CA LEU A 12 -3.77 5.71 7.05
C LEU A 12 -2.84 4.93 7.98
N THR A 13 -1.59 4.70 7.57
CA THR A 13 -0.62 4.01 8.42
C THR A 13 -0.17 4.87 9.60
N ALA A 14 -0.13 6.20 9.45
CA ALA A 14 0.10 7.12 10.55
C ALA A 14 -1.01 6.99 11.61
N TRP A 15 -2.29 7.00 11.19
CA TRP A 15 -3.42 6.77 12.09
C TRP A 15 -3.37 5.41 12.78
N PHE A 16 -3.03 4.36 12.02
CA PHE A 16 -2.80 3.01 12.55
C PHE A 16 -1.74 2.97 13.64
N TYR A 17 -0.82 3.94 13.67
CA TYR A 17 0.22 4.04 14.68
C TYR A 17 0.02 5.20 15.67
N GLY A 18 -1.18 5.77 15.69
CA GLY A 18 -1.57 6.79 16.64
C GLY A 18 -1.13 8.20 16.30
N TYR A 19 -0.69 8.45 15.06
CA TYR A 19 -0.36 9.80 14.57
C TYR A 19 -1.53 10.35 13.75
N PRO A 20 -2.27 11.34 14.27
CA PRO A 20 -3.25 12.05 13.47
C PRO A 20 -2.56 12.68 12.26
N SER A 21 -2.97 12.27 11.07
CA SER A 21 -2.43 12.77 9.81
C SER A 21 -3.55 12.98 8.80
N ILE A 22 -3.49 14.10 8.08
CA ILE A 22 -4.39 14.38 6.96
C ILE A 22 -3.54 14.57 5.71
N PRO A 23 -3.82 13.83 4.62
CA PRO A 23 -3.04 13.96 3.40
C PRO A 23 -3.33 15.31 2.75
N THR A 24 -2.28 16.00 2.35
CA THR A 24 -2.33 17.27 1.62
C THR A 24 -1.73 17.07 0.23
N PHE A 25 -2.36 17.65 -0.78
CA PHE A 25 -2.00 17.43 -2.17
C PHE A 25 -1.65 18.75 -2.86
N ASP A 26 -0.48 18.81 -3.48
CA ASP A 26 -0.09 19.90 -4.37
C ASP A 26 -0.31 19.46 -5.82
N PHE A 27 -1.50 19.75 -6.33
CA PHE A 27 -1.84 19.49 -7.73
C PHE A 27 -1.10 20.40 -8.72
N LYS A 28 -0.52 21.52 -8.26
CA LYS A 28 0.18 22.48 -9.11
C LYS A 28 1.58 21.98 -9.46
N HIS A 29 2.30 21.40 -8.51
CA HIS A 29 3.66 20.86 -8.72
C HIS A 29 3.70 19.33 -8.77
N GLY A 30 2.57 18.65 -8.55
CA GLY A 30 2.46 17.20 -8.71
C GLY A 30 2.97 16.39 -7.51
N GLY A 31 2.84 16.92 -6.30
CA GLY A 31 3.34 16.30 -5.06
C GLY A 31 2.29 16.26 -3.95
N GLY A 32 2.72 15.86 -2.75
CA GLY A 32 1.88 15.80 -1.57
C GLY A 32 2.71 15.67 -0.29
N LEU A 33 2.03 15.84 0.84
CA LEU A 33 2.58 15.64 2.18
C LEU A 33 1.50 15.09 3.11
N ALA A 34 1.89 14.23 4.04
CA ALA A 34 1.04 13.73 5.12
C ALA A 34 1.59 14.18 6.49
N PRO A 35 1.48 15.48 6.87
CA PRO A 35 2.02 15.97 8.12
C PRO A 35 1.32 15.34 9.33
N PHE A 36 2.06 15.18 10.43
CA PHE A 36 1.52 14.73 11.70
C PHE A 36 1.07 15.92 12.55
N TRP A 37 -0.07 15.78 13.21
CA TRP A 37 -0.59 16.80 14.12
C TRP A 37 -0.28 16.41 15.57
N GLY A 38 0.99 16.52 15.93
CA GLY A 38 1.50 16.19 17.27
C GLY A 38 2.18 14.83 17.34
N ASP A 39 2.46 14.41 18.58
CA ASP A 39 3.13 13.14 18.88
C ASP A 39 2.16 11.96 18.79
N GLY A 40 2.74 10.75 18.72
CA GLY A 40 1.98 9.51 18.70
C GLY A 40 1.15 9.32 19.97
N SER A 41 -0.15 9.06 19.80
CA SER A 41 -1.10 8.86 20.89
C SER A 41 -1.46 7.38 21.05
N PHE A 42 -1.10 6.82 22.20
CA PHE A 42 -1.48 5.45 22.56
C PHE A 42 -3.01 5.25 22.61
N LEU A 43 -3.77 6.29 22.95
CA LEU A 43 -5.23 6.22 22.94
C LEU A 43 -5.76 5.95 21.53
N ILE A 44 -5.17 6.57 20.50
CA ILE A 44 -5.59 6.37 19.11
C ILE A 44 -5.29 4.94 18.67
N VAL A 45 -4.13 4.39 19.04
CA VAL A 45 -3.78 2.98 18.79
C VAL A 45 -4.79 2.04 19.43
N LEU A 46 -5.17 2.27 20.69
CA LEU A 46 -6.22 1.48 21.33
C LEU A 46 -7.57 1.59 20.62
N CYS A 47 -7.94 2.78 20.13
CA CYS A 47 -9.15 2.98 19.34
C CYS A 47 -9.11 2.23 18.01
N VAL A 48 -7.97 2.24 17.31
CA VAL A 48 -7.77 1.49 16.06
C VAL A 48 -7.85 -0.01 16.32
N ALA A 49 -7.12 -0.53 17.31
CA ALA A 49 -7.19 -1.93 17.69
C ALA A 49 -8.62 -2.36 18.09
N ALA A 50 -9.35 -1.52 18.83
CA ALA A 50 -10.75 -1.77 19.18
C ALA A 50 -11.66 -1.78 17.94
N LEU A 51 -11.44 -0.88 16.98
CA LEU A 51 -12.19 -0.86 15.72
C LEU A 51 -11.93 -2.13 14.88
N LEU A 52 -10.67 -2.57 14.79
CA LEU A 52 -10.31 -3.82 14.12
C LEU A 52 -10.93 -5.03 14.82
N GLY A 53 -10.91 -5.06 16.16
CA GLY A 53 -11.53 -6.11 16.97
C GLY A 53 -13.05 -6.15 16.81
N TYR A 54 -13.69 -4.98 16.74
CA TYR A 54 -15.12 -4.87 16.41
C TYR A 54 -15.40 -5.36 14.98
N GLY A 55 -14.51 -5.09 14.03
CA GLY A 55 -14.57 -5.65 12.67
C GLY A 55 -14.55 -7.17 12.64
N ILE A 56 -13.71 -7.82 13.45
CA ILE A 56 -13.68 -9.29 13.61
C ILE A 56 -15.04 -9.81 14.10
N TYR A 57 -15.64 -9.11 15.08
CA TYR A 57 -16.97 -9.46 15.59
C TYR A 57 -18.07 -9.31 14.51
N LEU A 58 -18.03 -8.26 13.69
CA LEU A 58 -19.02 -8.04 12.63
C LEU A 58 -18.89 -9.02 11.46
N LEU A 59 -17.66 -9.45 11.15
CA LEU A 59 -17.37 -10.33 10.02
C LEU A 59 -17.41 -11.82 10.42
N GLN A 60 -18.26 -12.18 11.38
CA GLN A 60 -18.54 -13.56 11.74
C GLN A 60 -18.94 -14.36 10.49
N GLY A 61 -18.21 -15.46 10.22
CA GLY A 61 -18.37 -16.28 9.01
C GLY A 61 -17.35 -16.03 7.90
N TRP A 62 -16.59 -14.93 7.96
CA TRP A 62 -15.54 -14.60 6.97
C TRP A 62 -14.15 -14.81 7.56
N LEU A 63 -13.78 -16.07 7.79
CA LEU A 63 -12.54 -16.46 8.51
C LEU A 63 -11.29 -15.75 7.96
N VAL A 64 -11.14 -15.67 6.64
CA VAL A 64 -9.97 -15.01 6.02
C VAL A 64 -9.89 -13.54 6.40
N MET A 65 -11.02 -12.81 6.40
CA MET A 65 -11.03 -11.40 6.79
C MET A 65 -10.74 -11.23 8.28
N GLN A 66 -11.26 -12.14 9.13
CA GLN A 66 -10.94 -12.12 10.55
C GLN A 66 -9.45 -12.35 10.82
N ILE A 67 -8.82 -13.29 10.09
CA ILE A 67 -7.38 -13.53 10.18
C ILE A 67 -6.61 -12.28 9.76
N VAL A 68 -6.98 -11.64 8.65
CA VAL A 68 -6.34 -10.39 8.19
C VAL A 68 -6.44 -9.30 9.25
N LEU A 69 -7.62 -9.05 9.81
CA LEU A 69 -7.81 -8.05 10.87
C LEU A 69 -7.04 -8.41 12.15
N GLY A 70 -7.01 -9.70 12.52
CA GLY A 70 -6.25 -10.19 13.66
C GLY A 70 -4.74 -10.02 13.48
N VAL A 71 -4.22 -10.30 12.29
CA VAL A 71 -2.82 -10.05 11.93
C VAL A 71 -2.51 -8.56 11.99
N LEU A 72 -3.41 -7.68 11.54
CA LEU A 72 -3.23 -6.23 11.67
C LEU A 72 -3.16 -5.81 13.15
N ILE A 73 -4.03 -6.32 14.03
CA ILE A 73 -3.94 -6.01 15.47
C ILE A 73 -2.61 -6.49 16.05
N VAL A 74 -2.18 -7.73 15.74
CA VAL A 74 -0.91 -8.26 16.22
C VAL A 74 0.25 -7.41 15.70
N LEU A 75 0.23 -7.04 14.43
CA LEU A 75 1.24 -6.19 13.80
C LEU A 75 1.31 -4.82 14.50
N GLU A 76 0.17 -4.17 14.71
CA GLU A 76 0.06 -2.89 15.43
C GLU A 76 0.70 -2.98 16.81
N LEU A 77 0.23 -3.91 17.64
CA LEU A 77 0.63 -4.02 19.05
C LEU A 77 2.08 -4.46 19.24
N THR A 78 2.61 -5.28 18.32
CA THR A 78 4.00 -5.76 18.41
C THR A 78 5.01 -4.75 17.89
N THR A 79 4.65 -3.92 16.92
CA THR A 79 5.57 -2.96 16.29
C THR A 79 5.43 -1.55 16.86
N PHE A 80 4.30 -1.22 17.48
CA PHE A 80 4.02 0.12 18.02
C PHE A 80 5.13 0.64 18.93
N TRP A 81 5.77 -0.22 19.72
CA TRP A 81 6.78 0.19 20.70
C TRP A 81 8.13 0.57 20.09
N ASN A 82 8.38 0.23 18.83
CA ASN A 82 9.63 0.55 18.14
C ASN A 82 9.41 1.70 17.16
N GLU A 83 10.02 2.85 17.44
CA GLU A 83 9.87 4.05 16.62
C GLU A 83 10.39 3.87 15.19
N ASP A 84 11.54 3.22 15.00
CA ASP A 84 12.11 3.01 13.67
C ASP A 84 11.22 2.11 12.81
N ILE A 85 10.67 1.05 13.40
CA ILE A 85 9.70 0.16 12.71
C ILE A 85 8.44 0.94 12.36
N ARG A 86 7.87 1.66 13.32
CA ARG A 86 6.64 2.42 13.16
C ARG A 86 6.76 3.47 12.06
N MET A 87 7.81 4.30 12.15
CA MET A 87 8.08 5.36 11.18
C MET A 87 8.50 4.78 9.82
N GLY A 88 9.28 3.72 9.80
CA GLY A 88 9.64 3.00 8.58
C GLY A 88 8.43 2.41 7.87
N MET A 89 7.45 1.88 8.61
CA MET A 89 6.18 1.41 8.04
C MET A 89 5.32 2.56 7.50
N ILE A 90 5.22 3.68 8.21
CA ILE A 90 4.53 4.87 7.71
C ILE A 90 5.18 5.36 6.41
N ASP A 91 6.52 5.51 6.40
CA ASP A 91 7.28 5.94 5.23
C ASP A 91 7.14 4.92 4.07
N PHE A 92 7.12 3.61 4.33
CA PHE A 92 6.97 2.57 3.30
C PHE A 92 5.55 2.51 2.73
N MET A 93 4.53 2.73 3.55
CA MET A 93 3.14 2.60 3.13
C MET A 93 2.69 3.73 2.21
N GLY A 94 3.42 4.83 2.12
CA GLY A 94 3.23 5.80 1.05
C GLY A 94 3.37 5.17 -0.34
N PRO A 95 4.59 4.81 -0.78
CA PRO A 95 4.77 4.11 -2.04
C PRO A 95 4.07 2.74 -2.06
N GLY A 96 3.99 2.03 -0.93
CA GLY A 96 3.38 0.70 -0.79
C GLY A 96 1.86 0.66 -0.98
N ALA A 97 1.13 1.74 -0.67
CA ALA A 97 -0.32 1.77 -0.87
C ALA A 97 -0.72 1.75 -2.35
N VAL A 98 0.13 2.29 -3.24
CA VAL A 98 -0.13 2.33 -4.69
C VAL A 98 -0.30 0.93 -5.29
N PRO A 99 0.65 -0.02 -5.14
CA PRO A 99 0.48 -1.37 -5.65
C PRO A 99 -0.64 -2.15 -4.93
N LEU A 100 -0.90 -1.89 -3.64
CA LEU A 100 -2.01 -2.53 -2.92
C LEU A 100 -3.38 -2.15 -3.51
N VAL A 101 -3.61 -0.85 -3.75
CA VAL A 101 -4.83 -0.36 -4.40
C VAL A 101 -4.91 -0.91 -5.83
N ALA A 102 -3.80 -0.92 -6.56
CA ALA A 102 -3.76 -1.47 -7.91
C ALA A 102 -4.13 -2.98 -7.94
N GLY A 103 -3.58 -3.77 -7.02
CA GLY A 103 -3.92 -5.19 -6.84
C GLY A 103 -5.39 -5.39 -6.48
N PHE A 104 -5.97 -4.53 -5.64
CA PHE A 104 -7.40 -4.55 -5.35
C PHE A 104 -8.27 -4.27 -6.59
N LEU A 105 -7.91 -3.30 -7.43
CA LEU A 105 -8.62 -3.04 -8.69
C LEU A 105 -8.50 -4.24 -9.64
N LEU A 106 -7.32 -4.83 -9.76
CA LEU A 106 -7.13 -6.06 -10.56
C LEU A 106 -7.98 -7.22 -10.02
N TRP A 107 -8.03 -7.41 -8.70
CA TRP A 107 -8.91 -8.40 -8.07
C TRP A 107 -10.37 -8.18 -8.46
N ARG A 108 -10.87 -6.95 -8.35
CA ARG A 108 -12.25 -6.62 -8.77
C ARG A 108 -12.48 -6.89 -10.26
N ALA A 109 -11.48 -6.61 -11.10
CA ALA A 109 -11.58 -6.83 -12.53
C ALA A 109 -11.58 -8.32 -12.90
N VAL A 110 -10.78 -9.15 -12.21
CA VAL A 110 -10.70 -10.60 -12.45
C VAL A 110 -11.99 -11.29 -12.01
N PHE A 111 -12.48 -10.96 -10.82
CA PHE A 111 -13.64 -11.62 -10.19
C PHE A 111 -15.00 -11.03 -10.55
N ASP A 112 -15.03 -10.08 -11.50
CA ASP A 112 -16.26 -9.39 -11.92
C ASP A 112 -17.04 -8.77 -10.74
N LEU A 113 -16.31 -8.25 -9.75
CA LEU A 113 -16.87 -7.58 -8.56
C LEU A 113 -17.19 -6.10 -8.85
N ALA A 114 -17.46 -5.78 -10.12
CA ALA A 114 -17.77 -4.45 -10.60
C ALA A 114 -19.30 -4.24 -10.61
N PRO A 115 -19.85 -3.42 -9.70
CA PRO A 115 -21.28 -3.24 -9.56
C PRO A 115 -21.95 -2.61 -10.79
N ARG A 116 -21.22 -1.87 -11.62
CA ARG A 116 -21.77 -1.17 -12.81
C ARG A 116 -21.43 -1.83 -14.15
N GLY A 117 -21.10 -3.12 -14.14
CA GLY A 117 -20.95 -3.93 -15.35
C GLY A 117 -19.58 -3.83 -16.05
N SER A 118 -19.55 -4.21 -17.33
CA SER A 118 -18.31 -4.49 -18.07
C SER A 118 -17.39 -3.27 -18.24
N PHE A 119 -17.94 -2.06 -18.35
CA PHE A 119 -17.12 -0.84 -18.45
C PHE A 119 -16.32 -0.56 -17.18
N GLU A 120 -16.96 -0.66 -16.00
CA GLU A 120 -16.27 -0.50 -14.72
C GLU A 120 -15.21 -1.59 -14.53
N ARG A 121 -15.47 -2.82 -14.96
CA ARG A 121 -14.49 -3.91 -14.96
C ARG A 121 -13.25 -3.57 -15.80
N VAL A 122 -13.44 -3.04 -17.00
CA VAL A 122 -12.33 -2.59 -17.88
C VAL A 122 -11.55 -1.45 -17.24
N LEU A 123 -12.23 -0.48 -16.63
CA LEU A 123 -11.55 0.61 -15.92
C LEU A 123 -10.72 0.11 -14.74
N ASN A 124 -11.26 -0.80 -13.92
CA ASN A 124 -10.50 -1.43 -12.82
C ASN A 124 -9.23 -2.12 -13.35
N ALA A 125 -9.34 -2.85 -14.46
CA ALA A 125 -8.18 -3.49 -15.10
C ALA A 125 -7.17 -2.44 -15.59
N ALA A 126 -7.62 -1.42 -16.34
CA ALA A 126 -6.77 -0.39 -16.91
C ALA A 126 -6.00 0.39 -15.84
N PHE A 127 -6.67 0.82 -14.77
CA PHE A 127 -6.03 1.52 -13.66
C PHE A 127 -5.13 0.59 -12.83
N GLY A 128 -5.55 -0.65 -12.59
CA GLY A 128 -4.76 -1.65 -11.87
C GLY A 128 -3.43 -1.94 -12.58
N PHE A 129 -3.48 -2.32 -13.87
CA PHE A 129 -2.27 -2.54 -14.66
C PHE A 129 -1.45 -1.26 -14.81
N GLY A 130 -2.09 -0.13 -15.13
CA GLY A 130 -1.39 1.15 -15.31
C GLY A 130 -0.59 1.57 -14.08
N MET A 131 -1.15 1.41 -12.88
CA MET A 131 -0.44 1.72 -11.64
C MET A 131 0.69 0.73 -11.35
N ILE A 132 0.48 -0.58 -11.50
CA ILE A 132 1.54 -1.59 -11.31
C ILE A 132 2.72 -1.38 -12.27
N PHE A 133 2.45 -1.20 -13.57
CA PHE A 133 3.52 -0.97 -14.54
C PHE A 133 4.23 0.35 -14.30
N ARG A 134 3.51 1.37 -13.83
CA ARG A 134 4.15 2.62 -13.42
C ARG A 134 5.11 2.39 -12.25
N VAL A 135 4.72 1.60 -11.25
CA VAL A 135 5.61 1.19 -10.14
C VAL A 135 6.87 0.54 -10.69
N PHE A 136 6.77 -0.44 -11.58
CA PHE A 136 7.96 -1.10 -12.16
C PHE A 136 8.86 -0.15 -12.95
N ILE A 137 8.29 0.75 -13.75
CA ILE A 137 9.05 1.75 -14.50
C ILE A 137 9.80 2.68 -13.55
N ASP A 138 9.12 3.16 -12.50
CA ASP A 138 9.71 4.06 -11.51
C ASP A 138 10.78 3.31 -10.68
N SER A 139 10.53 2.06 -10.25
CA SER A 139 11.54 1.24 -9.57
C SER A 139 12.78 1.03 -10.43
N TYR A 140 12.61 0.67 -11.71
CA TYR A 140 13.72 0.52 -12.64
C TYR A 140 14.48 1.84 -12.85
N GLY A 141 13.74 2.96 -12.97
CA GLY A 141 14.31 4.30 -13.06
C GLY A 141 15.16 4.66 -11.84
N LEU A 142 14.67 4.38 -10.63
CA LEU A 142 15.39 4.66 -9.38
C LEU A 142 16.65 3.81 -9.22
N LEU A 143 16.64 2.57 -9.68
CA LEU A 143 17.78 1.65 -9.57
C LEU A 143 18.86 1.91 -10.62
N TYR A 144 18.48 2.27 -11.86
CA TYR A 144 19.41 2.25 -13.00
C TYR A 144 19.53 3.57 -13.76
N ASN A 145 18.73 4.60 -13.44
CA ASN A 145 18.76 5.89 -14.14
C ASN A 145 19.03 7.06 -13.20
N GLN A 146 20.24 7.63 -13.31
CA GLN A 146 20.66 8.76 -12.48
C GLN A 146 19.77 10.00 -12.64
N VAL A 147 19.28 10.29 -13.85
CA VAL A 147 18.37 11.42 -14.10
C VAL A 147 17.06 11.20 -13.36
N HIS A 148 16.52 9.99 -13.39
CA HIS A 148 15.30 9.64 -12.67
C HIS A 148 15.48 9.75 -11.14
N ARG A 149 16.63 9.30 -10.62
CA ARG A 149 16.99 9.44 -9.20
C ARG A 149 17.14 10.90 -8.78
N LEU A 150 17.73 11.75 -9.63
CA LEU A 150 17.80 13.20 -9.39
C LEU A 150 16.43 13.87 -9.39
N LEU A 151 15.53 13.50 -10.32
CA LEU A 151 14.16 14.01 -10.36
C LEU A 151 13.38 13.62 -9.09
N TYR A 152 13.55 12.38 -8.62
CA TYR A 152 12.96 11.94 -7.35
C TYR A 152 13.43 12.80 -6.16
N TYR A 153 14.73 13.13 -6.09
CA TYR A 153 15.23 14.05 -5.06
C TYR A 153 14.72 15.49 -5.20
N GLN A 154 14.38 15.92 -6.41
CA GLN A 154 13.84 17.27 -6.67
C GLN A 154 12.36 17.39 -6.33
N GLN A 155 11.58 16.30 -6.31
CA GLN A 155 10.13 16.32 -6.08
C GLN A 155 9.71 16.83 -4.68
N LYS A 156 10.60 16.77 -3.68
CA LYS A 156 10.36 17.31 -2.32
C LYS A 156 11.12 18.61 -2.02
N GLY A 157 11.23 19.49 -3.01
CA GLY A 157 11.62 20.90 -2.82
C GLY A 157 13.00 21.14 -2.18
N SER A 158 13.97 20.24 -2.40
CA SER A 158 15.35 20.34 -1.87
C SER A 158 15.49 20.34 -0.34
N HIS A 159 14.42 20.06 0.43
CA HIS A 159 14.43 20.13 1.90
C HIS A 159 13.98 18.86 2.64
N GLY A 160 13.60 17.79 1.94
CA GLY A 160 13.23 16.52 2.57
C GLY A 160 13.82 15.31 1.86
N PHE A 161 14.31 14.34 2.65
CA PHE A 161 14.65 13.00 2.16
C PHE A 161 13.40 12.32 1.57
N GLY A 162 13.57 11.60 0.46
CA GLY A 162 12.51 10.77 -0.11
C GLY A 162 12.21 9.58 0.80
N ASP A 163 11.04 8.96 0.64
CA ASP A 163 10.57 7.96 1.60
C ASP A 163 11.46 6.71 1.62
N PHE A 164 12.01 6.31 0.48
CA PHE A 164 12.99 5.23 0.42
C PHE A 164 14.30 5.57 1.15
N ASP A 165 14.80 6.81 1.04
CA ASP A 165 16.00 7.23 1.77
C ASP A 165 15.74 7.33 3.28
N LYS A 166 14.55 7.79 3.68
CA LYS A 166 14.16 7.79 5.10
C LYS A 166 14.21 6.37 5.66
N ILE A 167 13.60 5.40 4.96
CA ILE A 167 13.60 4.00 5.40
C ILE A 167 15.03 3.44 5.47
N ALA A 168 15.83 3.64 4.43
CA ALA A 168 17.23 3.19 4.41
C ALA A 168 18.05 3.83 5.54
N SER A 169 17.81 5.11 5.86
CA SER A 169 18.52 5.79 6.94
C SER A 169 18.11 5.31 8.34
N ARG A 170 16.90 4.77 8.50
CA ARG A 170 16.40 4.24 9.78
C ARG A 170 16.96 2.85 10.10
N PHE A 171 17.17 2.00 9.09
CA PHE A 171 17.63 0.64 9.29
C PHE A 171 19.04 0.46 8.75
N TYR A 172 20.02 0.30 9.65
CA TYR A 172 21.43 0.15 9.28
C TYR A 172 21.74 -1.00 8.30
N TRP A 173 20.84 -1.99 8.21
CA TRP A 173 20.97 -3.18 7.37
C TRP A 173 20.22 -3.07 6.04
N LEU A 174 19.52 -1.96 5.78
CA LEU A 174 18.82 -1.69 4.53
C LEU A 174 19.50 -0.55 3.77
N ASP A 175 19.86 -0.81 2.52
CA ASP A 175 20.21 0.23 1.57
C ASP A 175 18.98 0.69 0.78
N PHE A 176 19.12 1.83 0.09
CA PHE A 176 18.06 2.43 -0.72
C PHE A 176 17.54 1.45 -1.77
N GLU A 177 18.47 0.76 -2.43
CA GLU A 177 18.20 -0.18 -3.51
C GLU A 177 17.34 -1.37 -3.01
N THR A 178 17.62 -1.91 -1.82
CA THR A 178 16.84 -2.99 -1.20
C THR A 178 15.41 -2.54 -0.90
N VAL A 179 15.23 -1.32 -0.39
CA VAL A 179 13.88 -0.79 -0.12
C VAL A 179 13.08 -0.65 -1.41
N VAL A 180 13.70 -0.15 -2.49
CA VAL A 180 13.07 -0.06 -3.82
C VAL A 180 12.72 -1.45 -4.35
N LEU A 181 13.59 -2.44 -4.15
CA LEU A 181 13.31 -3.83 -4.54
C LEU A 181 12.16 -4.44 -3.75
N PHE A 182 12.01 -4.16 -2.45
CA PHE A 182 10.84 -4.60 -1.69
C PHE A 182 9.55 -4.00 -2.23
N TRP A 183 9.57 -2.71 -2.59
CA TRP A 183 8.42 -2.05 -3.20
C TRP A 183 8.06 -2.65 -4.57
N ALA A 184 9.05 -2.92 -5.42
CA ALA A 184 8.84 -3.62 -6.70
C ALA A 184 8.33 -5.05 -6.48
N GLY A 185 8.85 -5.76 -5.48
CA GLY A 185 8.39 -7.09 -5.08
C GLY A 185 6.92 -7.10 -4.64
N LEU A 186 6.50 -6.12 -3.85
CA LEU A 186 5.11 -5.92 -3.48
C LEU A 186 4.22 -5.73 -4.72
N ALA A 187 4.65 -4.89 -5.68
CA ALA A 187 3.93 -4.72 -6.94
C ALA A 187 3.80 -6.03 -7.73
N ALA A 188 4.85 -6.86 -7.76
CA ALA A 188 4.80 -8.17 -8.39
C ALA A 188 3.78 -9.10 -7.70
N VAL A 189 3.75 -9.13 -6.36
CA VAL A 189 2.75 -9.90 -5.60
C VAL A 189 1.34 -9.41 -5.92
N CYS A 190 1.11 -8.09 -5.91
CA CYS A 190 -0.20 -7.49 -6.20
C CYS A 190 -0.67 -7.72 -7.65
N LEU A 191 0.25 -7.91 -8.59
CA LEU A 191 -0.06 -8.28 -9.97
C LEU A 191 -0.42 -9.76 -10.10
N VAL A 192 0.40 -10.62 -9.50
CA VAL A 192 0.33 -12.08 -9.70
C VAL A 192 -0.82 -12.69 -8.92
N PHE A 193 -1.04 -12.25 -7.67
CA PHE A 193 -2.03 -12.87 -6.78
C PHE A 193 -3.46 -12.88 -7.35
N PRO A 194 -4.03 -11.76 -7.85
CA PRO A 194 -5.36 -11.77 -8.44
C PRO A 194 -5.49 -12.69 -9.65
N LEU A 195 -4.46 -12.72 -10.50
CA LEU A 195 -4.44 -13.53 -11.72
C LEU A 195 -4.35 -15.03 -11.41
N LEU A 196 -3.46 -15.42 -10.49
CA LEU A 196 -3.35 -16.81 -10.06
C LEU A 196 -4.64 -17.32 -9.42
N MET A 197 -5.24 -16.52 -8.54
CA MET A 197 -6.51 -16.89 -7.91
C MET A 197 -7.63 -17.02 -8.94
N GLY A 198 -7.70 -16.12 -9.93
CA GLY A 198 -8.65 -16.23 -11.03
C GLY A 198 -8.49 -17.52 -11.85
N LEU A 199 -7.24 -17.92 -12.13
CA LEU A 199 -6.94 -19.17 -12.84
C LEU A 199 -7.34 -20.41 -12.04
N ILE A 200 -7.02 -20.44 -10.74
CA ILE A 200 -7.36 -21.57 -9.85
C ILE A 200 -8.88 -21.75 -9.78
N LEU A 201 -9.63 -20.64 -9.61
CA LEU A 201 -11.09 -20.68 -9.46
C LEU A 201 -11.81 -21.01 -10.78
N ASN A 202 -11.27 -20.59 -11.92
CA ASN A 202 -11.82 -21.00 -13.22
C ASN A 202 -11.57 -22.48 -13.49
N ARG A 203 -10.41 -23.02 -13.08
CA ARG A 203 -10.11 -24.44 -13.23
C ARG A 203 -11.06 -25.31 -12.41
N SER A 204 -11.28 -24.96 -11.14
CA SER A 204 -12.19 -25.73 -10.28
C SER A 204 -13.63 -25.73 -10.78
N ARG A 205 -14.08 -24.61 -11.39
CA ARG A 205 -15.40 -24.53 -12.02
C ARG A 205 -15.54 -25.47 -13.22
N ASN A 206 -14.54 -25.47 -14.11
CA ASN A 206 -14.57 -26.33 -15.29
C ASN A 206 -14.52 -27.83 -14.95
N GLU A 207 -13.84 -28.21 -13.86
CA GLU A 207 -13.83 -29.59 -13.36
C GLU A 207 -15.23 -30.00 -12.84
N LEU A 208 -15.96 -29.11 -12.18
CA LEU A 208 -17.34 -29.37 -11.71
C LEU A 208 -18.36 -29.47 -12.85
N ASP A 209 -18.24 -28.65 -13.89
CA ASP A 209 -19.15 -28.65 -15.04
C ASP A 209 -18.94 -29.85 -15.99
N SER A 210 -17.93 -30.69 -15.73
CA SER A 210 -17.59 -31.89 -16.52
C SER A 210 -18.18 -33.21 -15.99
N PHE A 211 -18.92 -33.15 -14.87
CA PHE A 211 -19.66 -34.25 -14.25
C PHE A 211 -21.17 -34.11 -14.46
#